data_AF-M8E608-F1
#
_entry.id   AF-M8E608-F1
#
_cell.length_a   1.000
_cell.length_b   1.000
_cell.length_c   1.000
_cell.angle_alpha   90.00
_cell.angle_beta   90.00
_cell.angle_gamma   90.00
#
_symmetry.space_group_name_H-M   'P 1'
#
loop_
_entity.id
_entity.type
_entity.pdbx_description
1 polymer ?
#
loop_
_entity_poly.entity_id
_entity_poly.type
_entity_poly.pdbx_seq_one_letter_code
_entity_poly.pdbx_strand_id
1 'polypeptide(L)'
;MELPHVRYEAFRLESVKANGYGEVLVDQKTLKVPSIRSHERVWLKYWWNKVDVLNDSYEVLISLPRGYIDEPIPIDLQTLLESLYNKPKALDYSSVLLYFPARQKLFFNLWKGKVAKQESAGSFEC
;
A
#
# COMPACT_ATOMS: atom_id res chain seq x y z
N MET A 1 -36.80 -29.48 -18.93
CA MET A 1 -36.37 -28.21 -18.31
C MET A 1 -35.27 -27.65 -19.18
N GLU A 2 -35.51 -26.51 -19.83
CA GLU A 2 -34.50 -25.79 -20.60
C GLU A 2 -33.72 -24.87 -19.67
N LEU A 3 -32.40 -24.90 -19.77
CA LEU A 3 -31.54 -24.01 -19.02
C LEU A 3 -31.57 -22.61 -19.66
N PRO A 4 -31.57 -21.54 -18.87
CA PRO A 4 -31.45 -20.18 -19.41
C PRO A 4 -30.18 -20.05 -20.26
N HIS A 5 -30.31 -19.50 -21.46
CA HIS A 5 -29.16 -19.21 -22.33
C HIS A 5 -28.30 -18.04 -21.84
N VAL A 6 -28.84 -17.23 -20.93
CA VAL A 6 -28.14 -16.10 -20.33
C VAL A 6 -27.21 -16.62 -19.25
N ARG A 7 -25.91 -16.28 -19.36
CA ARG A 7 -24.93 -16.61 -18.34
C ARG A 7 -25.25 -15.87 -17.06
N TYR A 8 -25.26 -16.62 -15.95
CA TYR A 8 -25.43 -16.03 -14.63
C TYR A 8 -24.16 -15.28 -14.21
N GLU A 9 -24.31 -14.01 -13.84
CA GLU A 9 -23.23 -13.19 -13.31
C GLU A 9 -23.35 -13.08 -11.79
N ALA A 10 -22.46 -13.76 -11.06
CA ALA A 10 -22.36 -13.63 -9.61
C ALA A 10 -21.40 -12.48 -9.26
N PHE A 11 -21.93 -11.37 -8.74
CA PHE A 11 -21.15 -10.25 -8.25
C PHE A 11 -21.79 -9.59 -7.04
N ARG A 12 -20.98 -8.90 -6.23
CA ARG A 12 -21.45 -8.00 -5.18
C ARG A 12 -21.27 -6.56 -5.64
N LEU A 13 -22.31 -5.75 -5.47
CA LEU A 13 -22.27 -4.32 -5.80
C LEU A 13 -22.23 -3.49 -4.51
N GLU A 14 -21.35 -2.49 -4.47
CA GLU A 14 -21.19 -1.61 -3.31
C GLU A 14 -20.98 -0.16 -3.77
N SER A 15 -21.61 0.81 -3.11
CA SER A 15 -21.41 2.23 -3.38
C SER A 15 -20.32 2.81 -2.47
N VAL A 16 -19.30 3.44 -3.05
CA VAL A 16 -18.22 4.09 -2.30
C VAL A 16 -18.06 5.53 -2.77
N LYS A 17 -17.66 6.42 -1.85
CA LYS A 17 -17.39 7.82 -2.17
C LYS A 17 -15.89 8.03 -2.34
N ALA A 18 -15.49 8.70 -3.42
CA ALA A 18 -14.10 9.08 -3.64
C ALA A 18 -13.63 10.11 -2.59
N ASN A 19 -12.33 10.12 -2.29
CA ASN A 19 -11.71 11.11 -1.44
C ASN A 19 -11.53 12.46 -2.17
N GLY A 20 -10.88 13.41 -1.48
CA GLY A 20 -10.59 14.74 -2.03
C GLY A 20 -9.76 14.73 -3.32
N TYR A 21 -8.96 13.67 -3.52
CA TYR A 21 -8.01 13.49 -4.62
C TYR A 21 -8.55 12.59 -5.75
N GLY A 22 -9.82 12.16 -5.67
CA GLY A 22 -10.40 11.23 -6.64
C GLY A 22 -9.94 9.78 -6.47
N GLU A 23 -9.52 9.41 -5.26
CA GLU A 23 -9.12 8.04 -4.93
C GLU A 23 -10.21 7.32 -4.15
N VAL A 24 -10.29 6.01 -4.34
CA VAL A 24 -11.30 5.13 -3.76
C VAL A 24 -10.61 3.99 -3.03
N LEU A 25 -11.12 3.62 -1.86
CA LEU A 25 -10.63 2.48 -1.10
C LEU A 25 -11.29 1.20 -1.62
N VAL A 26 -10.50 0.27 -2.15
CA VAL A 26 -10.94 -1.04 -2.66
C VAL A 26 -10.12 -2.13 -1.99
N ASP A 27 -10.76 -3.05 -1.26
CA ASP A 27 -10.09 -4.17 -0.55
C ASP A 27 -8.79 -3.75 0.18
N GLN A 28 -8.84 -2.62 0.91
CA GLN A 28 -7.71 -2.02 1.66
C GLN A 28 -6.62 -1.30 0.83
N LYS A 29 -6.77 -1.20 -0.50
CA LYS A 29 -5.89 -0.42 -1.36
C LYS A 29 -6.58 0.88 -1.78
N THR A 30 -5.91 2.01 -1.60
CA THR A 30 -6.36 3.30 -2.12
C THR A 30 -5.94 3.43 -3.57
N LEU A 31 -6.90 3.60 -4.46
CA LEU A 31 -6.67 3.63 -5.90
C LEU A 31 -7.22 4.91 -6.51
N LYS A 32 -6.41 5.56 -7.32
CA LYS A 32 -6.82 6.74 -8.08
C LYS A 32 -7.65 6.30 -9.28
N VAL A 33 -8.89 6.76 -9.37
CA VAL A 33 -9.77 6.40 -10.47
C VAL A 33 -9.68 7.48 -11.55
N PRO A 34 -9.41 7.12 -12.82
CA PRO A 34 -9.41 8.09 -13.90
C PRO A 34 -10.83 8.66 -14.10
N SER A 35 -10.90 9.94 -14.49
CA SER A 35 -12.14 10.62 -14.89
C SER A 35 -13.17 10.93 -13.78
N ILE A 36 -12.82 10.74 -12.50
CA ILE A 36 -13.70 11.07 -11.35
C ILE A 36 -13.36 12.40 -10.72
N ARG A 37 -14.39 13.13 -10.31
CA ARG A 37 -14.28 14.38 -9.55
C ARG A 37 -14.08 14.09 -8.06
N SER A 38 -13.55 15.08 -7.36
CA SER A 38 -13.44 15.05 -5.90
C SER A 38 -14.80 14.74 -5.27
N HIS A 39 -14.83 13.79 -4.32
CA HIS A 39 -16.04 13.42 -3.58
C HIS A 39 -17.20 12.83 -4.40
N GLU A 40 -16.96 12.40 -5.63
CA GLU A 40 -17.96 11.73 -6.45
C GLU A 40 -18.27 10.32 -5.92
N ARG A 41 -19.51 9.86 -6.13
CA ARG A 41 -19.93 8.50 -5.78
C ARG A 41 -19.61 7.57 -6.95
N VAL A 42 -19.05 6.42 -6.61
CA VAL A 42 -18.75 5.34 -7.56
C VAL A 42 -19.37 4.04 -7.10
N TRP A 43 -19.47 3.09 -8.03
CA TRP A 43 -19.95 1.75 -7.77
C TRP A 43 -18.82 0.74 -7.94
N LEU A 44 -18.63 -0.12 -6.95
CA LEU A 44 -17.66 -1.22 -6.99
C LEU A 44 -18.42 -2.51 -7.28
N LYS A 45 -18.16 -3.12 -8.44
CA LYS A 45 -18.66 -4.44 -8.81
C LYS A 45 -17.58 -5.48 -8.51
N TYR A 46 -17.74 -6.17 -7.39
CA TYR A 46 -16.85 -7.23 -6.94
C TYR A 46 -17.19 -8.54 -7.61
N TRP A 47 -16.25 -9.05 -8.40
CA TRP A 47 -16.28 -10.38 -8.96
C TRP A 47 -15.40 -11.32 -8.14
N TRP A 48 -15.49 -12.60 -8.47
CA TRP A 48 -14.64 -13.63 -7.88
C TRP A 48 -13.15 -13.47 -8.22
N ASN A 49 -12.75 -12.71 -9.25
CA ASN A 49 -11.33 -12.53 -9.64
C ASN A 49 -10.91 -11.08 -9.85
N LYS A 50 -11.86 -10.15 -9.93
CA LYS A 50 -11.61 -8.75 -10.27
C LYS A 50 -12.59 -7.82 -9.56
N VAL A 51 -12.28 -6.54 -9.55
CA VAL A 51 -13.18 -5.48 -9.12
C VAL A 51 -13.27 -4.47 -10.25
N ASP A 52 -14.49 -4.22 -10.74
CA ASP A 52 -14.75 -3.17 -11.71
C ASP A 52 -15.26 -1.94 -10.94
N VAL A 53 -14.63 -0.78 -11.20
CA VAL A 53 -15.11 0.51 -10.71
C VAL A 53 -15.97 1.12 -11.80
N LEU A 54 -17.19 1.47 -11.44
CA LEU A 54 -18.24 1.94 -12.33
C LEU A 54 -18.64 3.37 -11.95
N ASN A 55 -19.04 4.16 -12.94
CA ASN A 55 -19.70 5.44 -12.73
C ASN A 55 -21.19 5.25 -12.37
N ASP A 56 -21.92 6.35 -12.16
CA ASP A 56 -23.36 6.30 -11.84
C ASP A 56 -24.24 5.81 -13.02
N SER A 57 -23.68 5.80 -14.23
CA SER A 57 -24.29 5.22 -15.43
C SER A 57 -23.96 3.72 -15.62
N TYR A 58 -23.31 3.09 -14.64
CA TYR A 58 -22.83 1.70 -14.70
C TYR A 58 -21.85 1.40 -15.83
N GLU A 59 -21.12 2.40 -16.29
CA GLU A 59 -20.02 2.23 -17.24
C GLU A 59 -18.72 1.95 -16.48
N VAL A 60 -17.91 1.02 -17.00
CA VAL A 60 -16.64 0.63 -16.38
C VAL A 60 -15.59 1.71 -16.63
N LEU A 61 -15.14 2.34 -15.55
CA LEU A 61 -14.05 3.31 -15.57
C LEU A 61 -12.68 2.63 -15.51
N ILE A 62 -12.54 1.63 -14.64
CA ILE A 62 -11.32 0.85 -14.47
C ILE A 62 -11.64 -0.55 -13.93
N SER A 63 -10.87 -1.55 -14.34
CA SER A 63 -10.95 -2.92 -13.84
C SER A 63 -9.63 -3.30 -13.18
N LEU A 64 -9.72 -3.97 -12.03
CA LEU A 64 -8.57 -4.31 -11.19
C LEU A 64 -8.60 -5.80 -10.86
N PRO A 65 -7.48 -6.53 -10.96
CA PRO A 65 -7.41 -7.89 -10.46
C PRO A 65 -7.53 -7.88 -8.93
N ARG A 66 -8.32 -8.80 -8.39
CA ARG A 66 -8.48 -8.93 -6.93
C ARG A 66 -7.35 -9.79 -6.40
N GLY A 67 -6.47 -9.20 -5.60
CA GLY A 67 -5.38 -9.90 -4.93
C GLY A 67 -5.90 -10.68 -3.74
N TYR A 68 -6.39 -11.91 -3.95
CA TYR A 68 -6.84 -12.80 -2.88
C TYR A 68 -5.70 -13.33 -2.01
N ILE A 69 -4.49 -13.28 -2.54
CA ILE A 69 -3.28 -13.72 -1.88
C ILE A 69 -2.43 -12.46 -1.69
N ASP A 70 -1.88 -12.28 -0.49
CA ASP A 70 -0.79 -11.34 -0.26
C ASP A 70 0.42 -11.83 -1.07
N GLU A 71 0.45 -11.50 -2.36
CA GLU A 71 1.56 -11.86 -3.22
C GLU A 71 2.81 -11.18 -2.66
N PRO A 72 3.88 -11.95 -2.40
CA PRO A 72 5.11 -11.37 -1.90
C PRO A 72 5.64 -10.38 -2.93
N ILE A 73 5.55 -9.09 -2.60
CA ILE A 73 6.08 -8.03 -3.45
C ILE A 73 7.60 -8.11 -3.34
N PRO A 74 8.33 -8.31 -4.45
CA PRO A 74 9.78 -8.26 -4.43
C PRO A 74 10.22 -6.84 -4.05
N ILE A 75 10.90 -6.69 -2.92
CA ILE A 75 11.42 -5.41 -2.45
C ILE A 75 12.85 -5.25 -2.96
N ASP A 76 13.10 -4.20 -3.73
CA ASP A 76 14.45 -3.82 -4.11
C ASP A 76 15.18 -3.16 -2.93
N LEU A 77 15.85 -4.00 -2.14
CA LEU A 77 16.62 -3.55 -0.98
C LEU A 77 17.81 -2.68 -1.36
N GLN A 78 18.35 -2.81 -2.57
CA GLN A 78 19.54 -2.07 -2.97
C GLN A 78 19.22 -0.59 -3.11
N THR A 79 18.19 -0.25 -3.89
CA THR A 79 17.72 1.13 -4.05
C THR A 79 17.35 1.76 -2.70
N LEU A 80 16.71 0.99 -1.81
CA LEU A 80 16.38 1.46 -0.46
C LEU A 80 17.64 1.78 0.37
N LEU A 81 18.64 0.91 0.32
CA LEU A 81 19.90 1.06 1.05
C LEU A 81 20.78 2.20 0.50
N GLU A 82 20.78 2.44 -0.81
CA GLU A 82 21.52 3.55 -1.43
C GLU A 82 21.07 4.92 -0.89
N SER A 83 19.76 5.09 -0.69
CA SER A 83 19.21 6.29 -0.08
C SER A 83 19.70 6.49 1.37
N LEU A 84 19.86 5.38 2.11
CA LEU A 84 20.33 5.36 3.50
C LEU A 84 21.85 5.54 3.61
N TYR A 85 22.62 5.08 2.61
CA TYR A 85 24.05 5.31 2.54
C TYR A 85 24.38 6.80 2.54
N ASN A 86 23.64 7.58 1.76
CA ASN A 86 23.80 9.04 1.71
C ASN A 86 23.29 9.73 2.98
N LYS A 87 22.35 9.13 3.72
CA LYS A 87 21.69 9.72 4.88
C LYS A 87 21.55 8.70 6.03
N PRO A 88 22.64 8.35 6.72
CA PRO A 88 22.60 7.29 7.74
C PRO A 88 21.67 7.62 8.92
N LYS A 89 21.51 8.91 9.25
CA LYS A 89 20.58 9.35 10.31
C LYS A 89 19.09 9.10 9.99
N ALA A 90 18.74 8.93 8.71
CA ALA A 90 17.37 8.65 8.30
C ALA A 90 16.94 7.20 8.59
N LEU A 91 17.90 6.31 8.92
CA LEU A 91 17.64 4.92 9.23
C LEU A 91 16.58 4.74 10.33
N ASP A 92 16.59 5.62 11.33
CA ASP A 92 15.73 5.56 12.52
C ASP A 92 14.25 5.81 12.22
N TYR A 93 13.98 6.60 11.18
CA TYR A 93 12.65 6.96 10.74
C TYR A 93 12.22 6.14 9.51
N SER A 94 13.08 5.25 9.02
CA SER A 94 12.83 4.47 7.82
C SER A 94 12.04 3.20 8.14
N SER A 95 11.03 2.91 7.31
CA SER A 95 10.32 1.63 7.31
C SER A 95 11.20 0.47 6.81
N VAL A 96 12.38 0.77 6.24
CA VAL A 96 13.33 -0.23 5.69
C VAL A 96 13.75 -1.24 6.75
N LEU A 97 13.87 -0.82 8.01
CA LEU A 97 14.19 -1.69 9.14
C LEU A 97 13.19 -2.84 9.32
N LEU A 98 11.91 -2.67 8.93
CA LEU A 98 10.88 -3.71 9.08
C LEU A 98 11.14 -4.91 8.16
N TYR A 99 11.75 -4.69 7.00
CA TYR A 99 11.99 -5.72 5.99
C TYR A 99 13.28 -6.53 6.24
N PHE A 100 14.16 -6.08 7.12
CA PHE A 100 15.39 -6.82 7.43
C PHE A 100 15.12 -8.09 8.25
N PRO A 101 15.94 -9.15 8.06
CA PRO A 101 15.93 -10.30 8.95
C PRO A 101 16.37 -9.92 10.38
N ALA A 102 16.02 -10.78 11.35
CA ALA A 102 16.18 -10.48 12.78
C ALA A 102 17.64 -10.15 13.19
N ARG A 103 18.63 -10.80 12.56
CA ARG A 103 20.05 -10.59 12.88
C ARG A 103 20.51 -9.17 12.55
N GLN A 104 20.11 -8.63 11.40
CA GLN A 104 20.47 -7.29 10.96
C GLN A 104 19.76 -6.24 11.82
N LYS A 105 18.49 -6.47 12.16
CA LYS A 105 17.74 -5.61 13.12
C LYS A 105 18.47 -5.51 14.46
N LEU A 106 18.94 -6.63 15.01
CA LEU A 106 19.71 -6.65 16.25
C LEU A 106 21.02 -5.86 16.13
N PHE A 107 21.75 -6.01 15.02
CA PHE A 107 22.98 -5.25 14.77
C PHE A 107 22.74 -3.73 14.80
N PHE A 108 21.73 -3.24 14.07
CA PHE A 108 21.40 -1.81 14.06
C PHE A 108 20.94 -1.30 15.43
N ASN A 109 20.18 -2.09 16.18
CA ASN A 109 19.74 -1.74 17.53
C ASN A 109 20.90 -1.64 18.53
N LEU A 110 21.88 -2.56 18.46
CA LEU A 110 23.09 -2.51 19.28
C LEU A 110 23.98 -1.31 18.90
N TRP A 111 24.02 -0.95 17.62
CA TRP A 111 24.76 0.22 17.14
C TRP A 111 24.19 1.53 17.69
N LYS A 112 22.86 1.68 17.74
CA LYS A 112 22.19 2.83 18.39
C LYS A 112 22.63 3.01 19.85
N GLY A 113 22.70 1.92 20.61
CA GLY A 113 23.08 1.94 22.02
C GLY A 113 24.53 2.40 22.27
N LYS A 114 25.42 2.27 21.28
CA LYS A 114 26.81 2.75 21.39
C LYS A 114 26.96 4.23 21.04
N VAL A 115 26.19 4.74 20.06
CA VAL A 115 26.22 6.16 19.67
C VAL A 115 25.67 7.06 20.80
N ALA A 116 24.55 6.66 21.42
CA ALA A 116 23.96 7.40 22.54
C ALA A 116 24.90 7.51 23.77
N LYS A 117 25.78 6.52 23.95
CA LYS A 117 26.75 6.48 25.07
C LYS A 117 27.98 7.36 24.82
N GLN A 118 28.27 7.71 23.56
CA GLN A 118 29.36 8.63 23.20
C GLN A 118 28.94 10.09 23.32
N GLU A 119 27.69 10.43 23.01
CA GLU A 119 27.19 11.80 23.13
C GLU A 119 27.02 12.26 24.59
N SER A 120 26.74 11.35 25.54
CA SER A 120 26.69 11.67 26.97
C SER A 120 28.05 11.86 27.65
N ALA A 121 29.16 11.57 26.95
CA ALA A 121 30.52 11.75 27.47
C ALA A 121 31.21 13.02 26.94
N GLY A 122 30.55 13.78 26.05
CA GLY A 122 31.07 14.99 25.41
C GLY A 122 30.48 16.32 25.89
N SER A 123 29.65 16.32 26.94
CA SER A 123 29.10 17.56 27.54
C SER A 123 29.50 17.70 29.00
N PHE A 124 30.80 17.87 29.24
CA PHE A 124 31.38 18.53 30.41
C PHE A 124 32.76 19.07 29.99
N GLU A 125 32.78 20.25 29.38
CA GLU A 125 33.88 21.24 29.43
C GLU A 125 33.57 22.42 28.50
N CYS A 126 32.96 23.45 29.09
CA CYS A 126 33.22 24.89 28.95
C CYS A 126 32.09 25.68 29.63
#